data_AF-A0A7J7EAM0-F1
#
_entry.id   AF-A0A7J7EAM0-F1
#
_cell.length_a   1.000
_cell.length_b   1.000
_cell.length_c   1.000
_cell.angle_alpha   90.00
_cell.angle_beta   90.00
_cell.angle_gamma   90.00
#
_symmetry.space_group_name_H-M   'P 1'
#
loop_
_entity.id
_entity.type
_entity.pdbx_description
1 polymer ?
#
loop_
_entity_poly.entity_id
_entity_poly.type
_entity_poly.pdbx_seq_one_letter_code
_entity_poly.pdbx_strand_id
1 'polypeptide(L)'
;MKLHFHVHLRNPSLIWRQEEQSVESMNITSEEKGILIIKDRIAQNIVKSHLETCQYTMEELHQLAWQTHTYEEIKAYQSKSREALWQQCAIQITHAIQYVVEFAKRITGFMELCQNDQILLLKSGCLEVVLVRMCRAFNPLNNTVLFEGKYGGIQMFKALGSDDLVNEAFDFAKNLCSLQLTEEEIALFSSAVLISPDRAWLIEPRKVQKLQEKIYFALQHVIQKNHLDDETLAKVGPQITDPLSPKESAVSKEG
;
A
#
# COMPACT_ATOMS: atom_id res chain seq x y z
N MET A 1 8.65 -21.52 -45.32
CA MET A 1 9.87 -21.22 -44.53
C MET A 1 10.74 -20.26 -45.33
N LYS A 2 10.68 -18.97 -44.96
CA LYS A 2 11.33 -17.72 -45.44
C LYS A 2 10.36 -16.62 -44.98
N LEU A 3 10.69 -15.47 -44.43
CA LEU A 3 11.91 -14.70 -44.13
C LEU A 3 11.41 -13.49 -43.31
N HIS A 4 12.15 -13.04 -42.29
CA HIS A 4 12.63 -11.65 -42.18
C HIS A 4 13.25 -11.40 -40.80
N PHE A 5 14.57 -11.20 -40.79
CA PHE A 5 15.24 -10.44 -39.75
C PHE A 5 14.89 -8.96 -39.94
N HIS A 6 14.41 -8.29 -38.90
CA HIS A 6 14.49 -6.84 -38.79
C HIS A 6 15.42 -6.53 -37.62
N VAL A 7 16.59 -5.99 -37.97
CA VAL A 7 17.51 -5.35 -37.03
C VAL A 7 16.82 -4.08 -36.55
N HIS A 8 16.39 -4.03 -35.29
CA HIS A 8 16.03 -2.77 -34.67
C HIS A 8 17.31 -1.96 -34.45
N LEU A 9 17.51 -0.98 -35.32
CA LEU A 9 18.41 0.14 -35.10
C LEU A 9 18.02 0.78 -33.76
N ARG A 10 18.91 0.71 -32.78
CA ARG A 10 18.78 1.43 -31.51
C ARG A 10 18.69 2.92 -31.84
N ASN A 11 17.65 3.57 -31.35
CA ASN A 11 17.46 5.01 -31.48
C ASN A 11 18.64 5.72 -30.79
N PRO A 12 19.49 6.48 -31.50
CA PRO A 12 20.67 7.10 -30.91
C PRO A 12 20.32 8.00 -29.72
N SER A 13 19.15 8.66 -29.74
CA SER A 13 18.68 9.52 -28.66
C SER A 13 18.37 8.80 -27.34
N LEU A 14 18.12 7.48 -27.35
CA LEU A 14 17.99 6.68 -26.12
C LEU A 14 19.34 6.32 -25.51
N ILE A 15 20.37 6.14 -26.35
CA ILE A 15 21.75 5.86 -25.89
C ILE A 15 22.34 7.12 -25.27
N TRP A 16 22.22 8.28 -25.94
CA TRP A 16 22.68 9.55 -25.39
C TRP A 16 21.98 9.92 -24.07
N ARG A 17 20.69 9.61 -23.91
CA ARG A 17 19.93 9.88 -22.67
C ARG A 17 20.26 8.89 -21.54
N GLN A 18 20.56 7.63 -21.85
CA GLN A 18 21.11 6.67 -20.87
C GLN A 18 22.55 7.00 -20.48
N GLU A 19 23.38 7.48 -21.42
CA GLU A 19 24.72 7.98 -21.13
C GLU A 19 24.68 9.30 -20.35
N GLU A 20 23.76 10.23 -20.62
CA GLU A 20 23.53 11.43 -19.78
C GLU A 20 23.07 11.06 -18.37
N GLN A 21 22.14 10.11 -18.19
CA GLN A 21 21.78 9.60 -16.85
C GLN A 21 22.96 8.87 -16.17
N SER A 22 23.82 8.21 -16.94
CA SER A 22 25.05 7.55 -16.44
C SER A 22 26.15 8.56 -16.08
N VAL A 23 26.17 9.73 -16.72
CA VAL A 23 27.13 10.82 -16.48
C VAL A 23 26.63 11.76 -15.37
N GLU A 24 25.32 12.00 -15.25
CA GLU A 24 24.70 12.70 -14.12
C GLU A 24 24.83 11.89 -12.83
N SER A 25 24.71 10.56 -12.89
CA SER A 25 24.99 9.69 -11.74
C SER A 25 26.47 9.67 -11.33
N MET A 26 27.39 10.17 -12.18
CA MET A 26 28.81 10.30 -11.86
C MET A 26 29.19 11.63 -11.17
N ASN A 27 28.32 12.65 -11.14
CA ASN A 27 28.61 13.98 -10.57
C ASN A 27 27.80 14.32 -9.30
N ILE A 28 27.46 13.31 -8.50
CA ILE A 28 26.78 13.51 -7.22
C ILE A 28 27.83 13.85 -6.13
N THR A 29 27.62 14.94 -5.40
CA THR A 29 28.52 15.36 -4.30
C THR A 29 28.57 14.31 -3.19
N SER A 30 29.64 14.32 -2.37
CA SER A 30 29.80 13.37 -1.25
C SER A 30 28.62 13.41 -0.27
N GLU A 31 28.01 14.59 -0.10
CA GLU A 31 26.87 14.80 0.78
C GLU A 31 25.58 14.22 0.18
N GLU A 32 25.31 14.46 -1.09
CA GLU A 32 24.18 13.88 -1.81
C GLU A 32 24.26 12.34 -1.91
N LYS A 33 25.46 11.78 -2.07
CA LYS A 33 25.68 10.32 -1.98
C LYS A 33 25.34 9.79 -0.59
N GLY A 34 25.73 10.50 0.47
CA GLY A 34 25.38 10.15 1.85
C GLY A 34 23.87 10.13 2.08
N ILE A 35 23.15 11.12 1.55
CA ILE A 35 21.68 11.20 1.62
C ILE A 35 21.03 10.03 0.88
N LEU A 36 21.50 9.68 -0.32
CA LEU A 36 20.98 8.57 -1.11
C LEU A 36 21.12 7.23 -0.38
N ILE A 37 22.30 6.96 0.20
CA ILE A 37 22.55 5.74 0.98
C ILE A 37 21.58 5.62 2.17
N ILE A 38 21.27 6.74 2.84
CA ILE A 38 20.33 6.74 3.95
C ILE A 38 18.91 6.42 3.46
N LYS A 39 18.47 7.00 2.33
CA LYS A 39 17.17 6.70 1.71
C LYS A 39 17.04 5.21 1.38
N ASP A 40 18.05 4.67 0.71
CA ASP A 40 18.09 3.25 0.32
C ASP A 40 18.03 2.33 1.53
N ARG A 41 18.77 2.65 2.60
CA ARG A 41 18.78 1.82 3.81
C ARG A 41 17.43 1.80 4.51
N ILE A 42 16.75 2.94 4.57
CA ILE A 42 15.41 3.04 5.17
C ILE A 42 14.39 2.27 4.31
N ALA A 43 14.42 2.48 2.99
CA ALA A 43 13.58 1.74 2.07
C ALA A 43 13.79 0.22 2.20
N GLN A 44 15.03 -0.25 2.15
CA GLN A 44 15.36 -1.67 2.28
C GLN A 44 14.86 -2.28 3.60
N ASN A 45 15.02 -1.58 4.73
CA ASN A 45 14.50 -2.06 6.01
C ASN A 45 12.97 -2.17 5.99
N ILE A 46 12.25 -1.16 5.48
CA ILE A 46 10.79 -1.14 5.46
C ILE A 46 10.25 -2.20 4.49
N VAL A 47 10.82 -2.29 3.28
CA VAL A 47 10.42 -3.29 2.28
C VAL A 47 10.66 -4.70 2.81
N LYS A 48 11.84 -4.98 3.38
CA LYS A 48 12.11 -6.28 4.01
C LYS A 48 11.10 -6.57 5.12
N SER A 49 10.85 -5.60 5.99
CA SER A 49 9.88 -5.75 7.08
C SER A 49 8.48 -6.07 6.54
N HIS A 50 8.04 -5.41 5.47
CA HIS A 50 6.75 -5.66 4.83
C HIS A 50 6.65 -7.07 4.28
N LEU A 51 7.65 -7.52 3.53
CA LEU A 51 7.67 -8.86 2.93
C LEU A 51 7.64 -9.97 4.00
N GLU A 52 8.34 -9.78 5.12
CA GLU A 52 8.39 -10.75 6.22
C GLU A 52 7.18 -10.70 7.16
N THR A 53 6.28 -9.74 7.00
CA THR A 53 5.13 -9.49 7.89
C THR A 53 3.82 -9.31 7.13
N CYS A 54 3.75 -9.73 5.87
CA CYS A 54 2.48 -9.91 5.19
C CYS A 54 1.94 -11.31 5.48
N GLN A 55 0.63 -11.42 5.67
CA GLN A 55 -0.01 -12.72 5.88
C GLN A 55 0.16 -13.65 4.67
N TYR A 56 0.15 -13.08 3.47
CA TYR A 56 0.33 -13.78 2.20
C TYR A 56 1.46 -13.16 1.39
N THR A 57 2.29 -14.01 0.79
CA THR A 57 3.26 -13.62 -0.23
C THR A 57 2.57 -13.30 -1.55
N MET A 58 3.26 -12.60 -2.46
CA MET A 58 2.70 -12.31 -3.78
C MET A 58 2.49 -13.59 -4.60
N GLU A 59 3.36 -14.58 -4.45
CA GLU A 59 3.22 -15.89 -5.09
C GLU A 59 1.95 -16.62 -4.62
N GLU A 60 1.66 -16.60 -3.32
CA GLU A 60 0.42 -17.18 -2.76
C GLU A 60 -0.81 -16.45 -3.27
N LEU A 61 -0.79 -15.10 -3.29
CA LEU A 61 -1.90 -14.30 -3.79
C LEU A 61 -2.16 -14.58 -5.29
N HIS A 62 -1.11 -14.72 -6.11
CA HIS A 62 -1.26 -15.10 -7.51
C HIS A 62 -1.89 -16.49 -7.70
N GLN A 63 -1.56 -17.46 -6.83
CA GLN A 63 -2.17 -18.80 -6.87
C GLN A 63 -3.64 -18.79 -6.43
N LEU A 64 -4.00 -17.88 -5.53
CA LEU A 64 -5.36 -17.73 -5.01
C LEU A 64 -6.25 -16.85 -5.90
N ALA A 65 -5.69 -16.04 -6.80
CA ALA A 65 -6.41 -15.02 -7.57
C ALA A 65 -7.65 -15.53 -8.35
N TRP A 66 -7.67 -16.81 -8.70
CA TRP A 66 -8.78 -17.46 -9.42
C TRP A 66 -9.66 -18.35 -8.54
N GLN A 67 -9.31 -18.51 -7.27
CA GLN A 67 -10.09 -19.27 -6.31
C GLN A 67 -11.17 -18.37 -5.72
N THR A 68 -12.36 -18.41 -6.32
CA THR A 68 -13.51 -17.62 -5.86
C THR A 68 -14.46 -18.49 -5.04
N HIS A 69 -15.21 -17.85 -4.13
CA HIS A 69 -16.27 -18.53 -3.40
C HIS A 69 -17.37 -19.02 -4.35
N THR A 70 -17.85 -20.25 -4.12
CA THR A 70 -18.97 -20.78 -4.90
C THR A 70 -20.28 -20.09 -4.52
N TYR A 71 -21.31 -20.28 -5.34
CA TYR A 71 -22.64 -19.75 -5.04
C TYR A 71 -23.18 -20.26 -3.68
N GLU A 72 -22.97 -21.54 -3.37
CA GLU A 72 -23.38 -22.14 -2.11
C GLU A 72 -22.64 -21.54 -0.92
N GLU A 73 -21.34 -21.27 -1.06
CA GLU A 73 -20.53 -20.62 -0.03
C GLU A 73 -21.00 -19.17 0.20
N ILE A 74 -21.23 -18.41 -0.88
CA ILE A 74 -21.77 -17.03 -0.79
C ILE A 74 -23.13 -17.04 -0.07
N LYS A 75 -24.02 -17.96 -0.42
CA LYS A 75 -25.32 -18.11 0.24
C LYS A 75 -25.19 -18.50 1.72
N ALA A 76 -24.17 -19.29 2.07
CA ALA A 76 -23.86 -19.62 3.45
C ALA A 76 -23.44 -18.37 4.24
N TYR A 77 -22.65 -17.45 3.67
CA TYR A 77 -22.33 -16.17 4.31
C TYR A 77 -23.56 -15.28 4.49
N GLN A 78 -24.41 -15.18 3.46
CA GLN A 78 -25.62 -14.36 3.49
C GLN A 78 -26.68 -14.86 4.47
N SER A 79 -26.64 -16.14 4.82
CA SER A 79 -27.57 -16.76 5.78
C SER A 79 -27.07 -16.75 7.23
N LYS A 80 -25.83 -16.28 7.48
CA LYS A 80 -25.33 -16.06 8.85
C LYS A 80 -26.15 -14.97 9.54
N SER A 81 -26.24 -15.06 10.87
CA SER A 81 -26.69 -13.92 11.65
C SER A 81 -25.68 -12.78 11.54
N ARG A 82 -26.14 -11.56 11.80
CA ARG A 82 -25.29 -10.37 11.81
C ARG A 82 -24.12 -10.55 12.78
N GLU A 83 -24.39 -11.03 13.98
CA GLU A 83 -23.40 -11.23 15.03
C GLU A 83 -22.35 -12.26 14.63
N ALA A 84 -22.76 -13.36 13.98
CA ALA A 84 -21.84 -14.40 13.54
C ALA A 84 -20.89 -13.88 12.46
N LEU A 85 -21.39 -13.13 11.47
CA LEU A 85 -20.54 -12.57 10.42
C LEU A 85 -19.63 -11.46 10.96
N TRP A 86 -20.13 -10.60 11.85
CA TRP A 86 -19.32 -9.59 12.53
C TRP A 86 -18.16 -10.19 13.31
N GLN A 87 -18.44 -11.25 14.10
CA GLN A 87 -17.40 -11.96 14.84
C GLN A 87 -16.35 -12.55 13.90
N GLN A 88 -16.78 -13.11 12.77
CA GLN A 88 -15.87 -13.69 11.79
C GLN A 88 -14.98 -12.62 11.13
N CYS A 89 -15.55 -11.49 10.70
CA CYS A 89 -14.80 -10.35 10.18
C CYS A 89 -13.83 -9.80 11.24
N ALA A 90 -14.26 -9.67 12.49
CA ALA A 90 -13.41 -9.21 13.58
C ALA A 90 -12.20 -10.12 13.81
N ILE A 91 -12.37 -11.45 13.71
CA ILE A 91 -11.27 -12.42 13.79
C ILE A 91 -10.27 -12.20 12.65
N GLN A 92 -10.75 -12.10 11.41
CA GLN A 92 -9.87 -11.89 10.24
C GLN A 92 -9.10 -10.54 10.33
N ILE A 93 -9.79 -9.47 10.72
CA ILE A 93 -9.17 -8.15 10.93
C ILE A 93 -8.15 -8.22 12.07
N THR A 94 -8.46 -8.90 13.17
CA THR A 94 -7.53 -9.06 14.30
C THR A 94 -6.26 -9.81 13.89
N HIS A 95 -6.38 -10.87 13.08
CA HIS A 95 -5.21 -11.56 12.52
C HIS A 95 -4.38 -10.61 11.65
N ALA A 96 -5.00 -9.83 10.76
CA ALA A 96 -4.28 -8.86 9.94
C ALA A 96 -3.57 -7.79 10.78
N ILE A 97 -4.20 -7.31 11.86
CA ILE A 97 -3.60 -6.34 12.79
C ILE A 97 -2.35 -6.92 13.47
N GLN A 98 -2.33 -8.21 13.84
CA GLN A 98 -1.15 -8.84 14.43
C GLN A 98 0.07 -8.75 13.49
N TYR A 99 -0.14 -8.97 12.20
CA TYR A 99 0.90 -8.78 11.18
C TYR A 99 1.36 -7.32 11.05
N VAL A 100 0.44 -6.35 11.19
CA VAL A 100 0.80 -4.91 11.21
C VAL A 100 1.60 -4.53 12.45
N VAL A 101 1.30 -5.12 13.61
CA VAL A 101 2.09 -4.91 14.83
C VAL A 101 3.52 -5.43 14.65
N GLU A 102 3.68 -6.61 14.05
CA GLU A 102 5.00 -7.15 13.74
C GLU A 102 5.75 -6.31 12.68
N PHE A 103 5.03 -5.79 11.68
CA PHE A 103 5.57 -4.82 10.72
C PHE A 103 6.13 -3.59 11.43
N ALA A 104 5.33 -2.97 12.30
CA ALA A 104 5.70 -1.75 13.04
C ALA A 104 6.99 -1.94 13.85
N LYS A 105 7.10 -3.04 14.59
CA LYS A 105 8.26 -3.36 15.42
C LYS A 105 9.56 -3.48 14.63
N ARG A 106 9.50 -3.85 13.34
CA ARG A 106 10.67 -4.04 12.47
C ARG A 106 11.10 -2.77 11.74
N ILE A 107 10.28 -1.72 11.75
CA ILE A 107 10.64 -0.41 11.20
C ILE A 107 11.69 0.24 12.10
N THR A 108 12.86 0.51 11.54
CA THR A 108 13.95 1.19 12.22
C THR A 108 13.47 2.56 12.74
N GLY A 109 13.64 2.81 14.04
CA GLY A 109 13.18 4.03 14.71
C GLY A 109 11.82 3.91 15.41
N PHE A 110 10.96 2.93 15.07
CA PHE A 110 9.66 2.78 15.73
C PHE A 110 9.82 2.38 17.21
N MET A 111 10.65 1.37 17.48
CA MET A 111 10.94 0.90 18.85
C MET A 111 11.74 1.90 19.69
N GLU A 112 12.27 2.96 19.09
CA GLU A 112 12.97 4.04 19.77
C GLU A 112 12.01 5.13 20.30
N LEU A 113 10.76 5.16 19.83
CA LEU A 113 9.70 6.02 20.36
C LEU A 113 9.32 5.57 21.77
N CYS A 114 8.80 6.49 22.59
CA CYS A 114 8.26 6.09 23.89
C CYS A 114 7.07 5.11 23.73
N GLN A 115 6.88 4.22 24.73
CA GLN A 115 5.86 3.16 24.65
C GLN A 115 4.43 3.71 24.44
N ASN A 116 4.12 4.87 25.03
CA ASN A 116 2.83 5.53 24.86
C ASN A 116 2.57 5.90 23.39
N ASP A 117 3.57 6.47 22.72
CA ASP A 117 3.45 6.84 21.30
C ASP A 117 3.36 5.61 20.40
N GLN A 118 4.13 4.55 20.69
CA GLN A 118 4.00 3.28 19.96
C GLN A 118 2.58 2.73 20.05
N ILE A 119 1.97 2.75 21.25
CA ILE A 119 0.59 2.29 21.47
C ILE A 119 -0.40 3.20 20.74
N LEU A 120 -0.24 4.52 20.81
CA LEU A 120 -1.15 5.46 20.15
C LEU A 120 -1.11 5.30 18.63
N LEU A 121 0.08 5.25 18.03
CA LEU A 121 0.26 5.04 16.58
C LEU A 121 -0.39 3.73 16.12
N LEU A 122 -0.18 2.63 16.85
CA LEU A 122 -0.80 1.34 16.53
C LEU A 122 -2.32 1.40 16.71
N LYS A 123 -2.81 1.99 17.80
CA LYS A 123 -4.25 2.08 18.10
C LYS A 123 -5.02 2.87 17.04
N SER A 124 -4.45 3.94 16.50
CA SER A 124 -5.09 4.75 15.45
C SER A 124 -4.79 4.29 14.02
N GLY A 125 -3.59 3.74 13.76
CA GLY A 125 -3.13 3.49 12.39
C GLY A 125 -3.22 2.03 11.93
N CYS A 126 -3.40 1.04 12.82
CA CYS A 126 -3.33 -0.36 12.39
C CYS A 126 -4.40 -0.73 11.37
N LEU A 127 -5.64 -0.25 11.53
CA LEU A 127 -6.72 -0.55 10.61
C LEU A 127 -6.51 0.13 9.24
N GLU A 128 -5.97 1.35 9.23
CA GLU A 128 -5.60 2.04 7.99
C GLU A 128 -4.55 1.26 7.21
N VAL A 129 -3.54 0.72 7.88
CA VAL A 129 -2.53 -0.15 7.24
C VAL A 129 -3.14 -1.47 6.74
N VAL A 130 -4.09 -2.05 7.48
CA VAL A 130 -4.83 -3.23 7.01
C VAL A 130 -5.59 -2.91 5.72
N LEU A 131 -6.25 -1.76 5.65
CA LEU A 131 -6.96 -1.31 4.44
C LEU A 131 -5.99 -1.06 3.28
N VAL A 132 -4.84 -0.44 3.52
CA VAL A 132 -3.78 -0.28 2.50
C VAL A 132 -3.34 -1.65 1.99
N ARG A 133 -3.02 -2.60 2.87
CA ARG A 133 -2.57 -3.94 2.49
C ARG A 133 -3.67 -4.78 1.83
N MET A 134 -4.94 -4.45 2.04
CA MET A 134 -6.07 -5.11 1.38
C MET A 134 -5.97 -5.03 -0.14
N CYS A 135 -5.38 -3.96 -0.70
CA CYS A 135 -5.24 -3.81 -2.16
C CYS A 135 -4.40 -4.93 -2.80
N ARG A 136 -3.44 -5.51 -2.07
CA ARG A 136 -2.64 -6.68 -2.53
C ARG A 136 -3.52 -7.91 -2.71
N ALA A 137 -4.53 -8.04 -1.86
CA ALA A 137 -5.45 -9.16 -1.82
C ALA A 137 -6.82 -8.82 -2.44
N PHE A 138 -6.85 -7.80 -3.31
CA PHE A 138 -8.04 -7.33 -4.00
C PHE A 138 -7.91 -7.53 -5.51
N ASN A 139 -8.96 -8.03 -6.15
CA ASN A 139 -9.03 -8.18 -7.59
C ASN A 139 -9.96 -7.09 -8.17
N PRO A 140 -9.41 -6.03 -8.80
CA PRO A 140 -10.20 -4.93 -9.33
C PRO A 140 -11.02 -5.29 -10.58
N LEU A 141 -10.72 -6.41 -11.26
CA LEU A 141 -11.43 -6.82 -12.48
C LEU A 141 -12.84 -7.34 -12.19
N ASN A 142 -12.99 -8.06 -11.08
CA ASN A 142 -14.27 -8.66 -10.67
C ASN A 142 -14.78 -8.15 -9.31
N ASN A 143 -14.11 -7.14 -8.74
CA ASN A 143 -14.46 -6.48 -7.48
C ASN A 143 -14.57 -7.47 -6.31
N THR A 144 -13.51 -8.27 -6.12
CA THR A 144 -13.45 -9.28 -5.05
C THR A 144 -12.23 -9.09 -4.15
N VAL A 145 -12.38 -9.47 -2.89
CA VAL A 145 -11.31 -9.45 -1.88
C VAL A 145 -11.08 -10.86 -1.34
N LEU A 146 -9.83 -11.20 -1.03
CA LEU A 146 -9.50 -12.45 -0.36
C LEU A 146 -10.08 -12.44 1.06
N PHE A 147 -10.96 -13.40 1.35
CA PHE A 147 -11.57 -13.59 2.65
C PHE A 147 -11.66 -15.09 2.93
N GLU A 148 -11.12 -15.57 4.05
CA GLU A 148 -11.11 -17.00 4.40
C GLU A 148 -10.57 -17.93 3.30
N GLY A 149 -9.52 -17.49 2.60
CA GLY A 149 -8.79 -18.30 1.63
C GLY A 149 -9.36 -18.32 0.21
N LYS A 150 -10.48 -17.63 -0.05
CA LYS A 150 -11.02 -17.45 -1.40
C LYS A 150 -11.43 -16.00 -1.65
N TYR A 151 -11.51 -15.63 -2.93
CA TYR A 151 -11.96 -14.31 -3.35
C TYR A 151 -13.48 -14.23 -3.33
N GLY A 152 -13.98 -13.19 -2.67
CA GLY A 152 -15.39 -12.93 -2.44
C GLY A 152 -15.79 -11.52 -2.82
N GLY A 153 -16.96 -11.37 -3.45
CA GLY A 153 -17.54 -10.05 -3.74
C GLY A 153 -18.28 -9.47 -2.54
N ILE A 154 -18.65 -8.19 -2.65
CA ILE A 154 -19.35 -7.45 -1.60
C ILE A 154 -20.60 -8.15 -1.05
N GLN A 155 -21.30 -8.91 -1.90
CA GLN A 155 -22.50 -9.65 -1.55
C GLN A 155 -22.31 -10.69 -0.44
N MET A 156 -21.07 -11.12 -0.18
CA MET A 156 -20.76 -12.01 0.96
C MET A 156 -20.95 -11.32 2.31
N PHE A 157 -20.74 -10.00 2.35
CA PHE A 157 -20.75 -9.22 3.58
C PHE A 157 -22.14 -8.68 3.94
N LYS A 158 -23.17 -9.01 3.14
CA LYS A 158 -24.54 -8.48 3.29
C LYS A 158 -25.14 -8.65 4.69
N ALA A 159 -24.84 -9.76 5.37
CA ALA A 159 -25.39 -10.01 6.70
C ALA A 159 -24.81 -9.07 7.79
N LEU A 160 -23.73 -8.32 7.52
CA LEU A 160 -23.21 -7.31 8.43
C LEU A 160 -24.22 -6.16 8.66
N GLY A 161 -25.07 -5.88 7.66
CA GLY A 161 -26.00 -4.75 7.69
C GLY A 161 -25.27 -3.40 7.72
N SER A 162 -24.12 -3.32 7.06
CA SER A 162 -23.24 -2.14 7.03
C SER A 162 -22.71 -1.92 5.62
N ASP A 163 -23.61 -1.94 4.64
CA ASP A 163 -23.27 -1.91 3.22
C ASP A 163 -22.41 -0.68 2.87
N ASP A 164 -22.68 0.49 3.46
CA ASP A 164 -21.88 1.71 3.24
C ASP A 164 -20.41 1.51 3.60
N LEU A 165 -20.12 0.94 4.78
CA LEU A 165 -18.75 0.65 5.23
C LEU A 165 -18.04 -0.33 4.29
N VAL A 166 -18.75 -1.37 3.83
CA VAL A 166 -18.15 -2.37 2.93
C VAL A 166 -17.92 -1.77 1.55
N ASN A 167 -18.85 -0.96 1.05
CA ASN A 167 -18.69 -0.22 -0.21
C ASN A 167 -17.47 0.71 -0.15
N GLU A 168 -17.35 1.51 0.91
CA GLU A 168 -16.21 2.41 1.09
C GLU A 168 -14.87 1.65 1.12
N ALA A 169 -14.82 0.51 1.80
CA ALA A 169 -13.62 -0.33 1.83
C ALA A 169 -13.26 -0.90 0.45
N PHE A 170 -14.25 -1.38 -0.31
CA PHE A 170 -14.04 -1.89 -1.66
C PHE A 170 -13.63 -0.78 -2.64
N ASP A 171 -14.27 0.39 -2.55
CA ASP A 171 -13.93 1.56 -3.37
C ASP A 171 -12.53 2.07 -3.05
N PHE A 172 -12.13 2.08 -1.77
CA PHE A 172 -10.77 2.40 -1.35
C PHE A 172 -9.76 1.44 -1.98
N ALA A 173 -9.95 0.13 -1.85
CA ALA A 173 -9.02 -0.86 -2.43
C ALA A 173 -8.96 -0.75 -3.95
N LYS A 174 -10.10 -0.58 -4.63
CA LYS A 174 -10.16 -0.40 -6.08
C LYS A 174 -9.41 0.85 -6.53
N ASN A 175 -9.59 1.97 -5.82
CA ASN A 175 -8.84 3.20 -6.08
C ASN A 175 -7.34 3.00 -5.89
N LEU A 176 -6.92 2.32 -4.82
CA LEU A 176 -5.51 2.07 -4.55
C LEU A 176 -4.89 1.12 -5.60
N CYS A 177 -5.60 0.07 -6.02
CA CYS A 177 -5.17 -0.81 -7.11
C CYS A 177 -4.99 -0.06 -8.44
N SER A 178 -5.79 0.98 -8.70
CA SER A 178 -5.68 1.77 -9.94
C SER A 178 -4.35 2.53 -10.07
N LEU A 179 -3.64 2.74 -8.96
CA LEU A 179 -2.32 3.36 -8.93
C LEU A 179 -1.20 2.38 -9.29
N GLN A 180 -1.49 1.08 -9.39
CA GLN A 180 -0.52 0.03 -9.73
C GLN A 180 0.76 0.08 -8.88
N LEU A 181 0.59 0.32 -7.57
CA LEU A 181 1.71 0.40 -6.64
C LEU A 181 2.47 -0.92 -6.57
N THR A 182 3.79 -0.84 -6.57
CA THR A 182 4.69 -1.96 -6.32
C THR A 182 4.69 -2.35 -4.84
N GLU A 183 5.18 -3.55 -4.50
CA GLU A 183 5.33 -3.98 -3.10
C GLU A 183 6.23 -3.03 -2.29
N GLU A 184 7.23 -2.41 -2.94
CA GLU A 184 8.10 -1.43 -2.29
C GLU A 184 7.33 -0.16 -1.91
N GLU A 185 6.48 0.33 -2.81
CA GLU A 185 5.65 1.51 -2.61
C GLU A 185 4.56 1.26 -1.57
N ILE A 186 3.90 0.09 -1.60
CA ILE A 186 2.91 -0.30 -0.59
C ILE A 186 3.56 -0.37 0.79
N ALA A 187 4.77 -0.92 0.90
CA ALA A 187 5.49 -1.01 2.17
C ALA A 187 5.79 0.38 2.75
N LEU A 188 6.35 1.27 1.93
CA LEU A 188 6.70 2.63 2.33
C LEU A 188 5.46 3.46 2.65
N PHE A 189 4.42 3.38 1.83
CA PHE A 189 3.14 4.05 2.07
C PHE A 189 2.49 3.56 3.38
N SER A 190 2.44 2.24 3.60
CA SER A 190 1.94 1.65 4.86
C SER A 190 2.68 2.19 6.09
N SER A 191 4.01 2.32 6.01
CA SER A 191 4.80 2.85 7.11
C SER A 191 4.56 4.35 7.36
N ALA A 192 4.35 5.14 6.30
CA ALA A 192 4.05 6.57 6.41
C ALA A 192 2.68 6.80 7.06
N VAL A 193 1.65 6.03 6.66
CA VAL A 193 0.30 6.06 7.25
C VAL A 193 0.34 5.70 8.75
N LEU A 194 1.11 4.66 9.10
CA LEU A 194 1.24 4.23 10.49
C LEU A 194 1.95 5.29 11.36
N ILE A 195 3.05 5.85 10.86
CA ILE A 195 3.93 6.76 11.61
C ILE A 195 3.48 8.21 11.35
N SER A 196 2.24 8.54 11.73
CA SER A 196 1.70 9.89 11.55
C SER A 196 1.93 10.76 12.79
N PRO A 197 2.52 11.97 12.66
CA PRO A 197 2.71 12.90 13.77
C PRO A 197 1.42 13.61 14.20
N ASP A 198 0.36 13.50 13.41
CA ASP A 198 -0.93 14.16 13.65
C ASP A 198 -1.87 13.33 14.53
N ARG A 199 -1.43 12.16 15.01
CA ARG A 199 -2.22 11.36 15.95
C ARG A 199 -2.38 12.12 17.26
N ALA A 200 -3.63 12.16 17.74
CA ALA A 200 -3.93 12.82 19.01
C ALA A 200 -3.15 12.17 20.16
N TRP A 201 -2.74 13.00 21.13
CA TRP A 201 -2.12 12.60 22.40
C TRP A 201 -0.68 12.08 22.33
N LEU A 202 0.01 12.23 21.19
CA LEU A 202 1.44 11.92 21.11
C LEU A 202 2.26 12.77 22.08
N ILE A 203 3.20 12.12 22.78
CA ILE A 203 4.15 12.74 23.70
C ILE A 203 5.33 13.36 22.93
N GLU A 204 5.84 12.64 21.93
CA GLU A 204 6.99 13.05 21.12
C GLU A 204 6.63 13.29 19.63
N PRO A 205 5.61 14.12 19.28
CA PRO A 205 5.14 14.25 17.89
C PRO A 205 6.24 14.72 16.92
N ARG A 206 7.19 15.54 17.38
CA ARG A 206 8.35 15.97 16.57
C ARG A 206 9.30 14.82 16.21
N LYS A 207 9.41 13.81 17.07
CA LYS A 207 10.25 12.63 16.82
C LYS A 207 9.58 11.70 15.83
N VAL A 208 8.26 11.53 15.96
CA VAL A 208 7.41 10.83 14.98
C VAL A 208 7.50 11.51 13.61
N GLN A 209 7.37 12.85 13.57
CA GLN A 209 7.47 13.63 12.33
C GLN A 209 8.82 13.41 11.63
N LYS A 210 9.94 13.51 12.35
CA LYS A 210 11.27 13.26 11.78
C LYS A 210 11.44 11.84 11.25
N LEU A 211 10.78 10.87 11.86
CA LEU A 211 10.79 9.49 11.37
C LEU A 211 9.95 9.39 10.08
N GLN A 212 8.77 9.98 10.07
CA GLN A 212 7.87 9.99 8.91
C GLN A 212 8.48 10.74 7.71
N GLU A 213 9.13 11.89 7.92
CA GLU A 213 9.81 12.65 6.86
C GLU A 213 10.84 11.80 6.14
N LYS A 214 11.64 11.01 6.87
CA LYS A 214 12.62 10.09 6.25
C LYS A 214 11.94 9.01 5.41
N ILE A 215 10.79 8.52 5.86
CA ILE A 215 9.98 7.53 5.12
C ILE A 215 9.42 8.16 3.85
N TYR A 216 8.87 9.37 3.92
CA TYR A 216 8.41 10.13 2.76
C TYR A 216 9.52 10.36 1.74
N PHE A 217 10.71 10.74 2.19
CA PHE A 217 11.86 10.90 1.30
C PHE A 217 12.26 9.60 0.61
N ALA A 218 12.15 8.46 1.30
CA ALA A 218 12.38 7.15 0.71
C ALA A 218 11.26 6.75 -0.28
N LEU A 219 9.99 7.00 0.09
CA LEU A 219 8.82 6.74 -0.77
C LEU A 219 8.90 7.54 -2.07
N GLN A 220 9.18 8.84 -1.98
CA GLN A 220 9.33 9.70 -3.16
C GLN A 220 10.45 9.18 -4.08
N HIS A 221 11.57 8.75 -3.50
CA HIS A 221 12.67 8.18 -4.28
C HIS A 221 12.28 6.90 -5.01
N VAL A 222 11.58 5.98 -4.34
CA VAL A 222 11.11 4.72 -4.95
C VAL A 222 10.08 4.98 -6.03
N ILE A 223 9.11 5.87 -5.78
CA ILE A 223 8.09 6.23 -6.79
C ILE A 223 8.76 6.83 -8.03
N GLN A 224 9.70 7.77 -7.88
CA GLN A 224 10.43 8.38 -9.00
C GLN A 224 11.22 7.36 -9.82
N LYS A 225 11.74 6.31 -9.16
CA LYS A 225 12.46 5.23 -9.83
C LYS A 225 11.54 4.33 -10.65
N ASN A 226 10.33 4.07 -10.15
CA ASN A 226 9.39 3.12 -10.77
C ASN A 226 8.45 3.78 -11.78
N HIS A 227 8.04 5.01 -11.52
CA HIS A 227 7.09 5.78 -12.31
C HIS A 227 7.79 7.02 -12.85
N LEU A 228 8.37 6.90 -14.04
CA LEU A 228 9.09 7.99 -14.73
C LEU A 228 8.17 9.15 -15.19
N ASP A 229 6.86 9.05 -14.95
CA ASP A 229 5.85 10.05 -15.35
C ASP A 229 5.32 10.81 -14.12
N ASP A 230 5.45 12.13 -14.13
CA ASP A 230 5.05 13.05 -13.04
C ASP A 230 3.56 12.91 -12.63
N GLU A 231 2.73 12.34 -13.50
CA GLU A 231 1.28 12.17 -13.30
C GLU A 231 0.95 11.18 -12.16
N THR A 232 1.78 10.16 -11.93
CA THR A 232 1.58 9.19 -10.83
C THR A 232 1.94 9.82 -9.48
N LEU A 233 3.02 10.61 -9.40
CA LEU A 233 3.37 11.37 -8.20
C LEU A 233 2.26 12.36 -7.81
N ALA A 234 1.63 13.02 -8.79
CA ALA A 234 0.49 13.92 -8.55
C ALA A 234 -0.78 13.20 -8.09
N LYS A 235 -1.00 11.93 -8.48
CA LYS A 235 -2.15 11.10 -8.06
C LYS A 235 -1.96 10.41 -6.70
N VAL A 236 -0.72 10.03 -6.39
CA VAL A 236 -0.37 9.40 -5.11
C VAL A 236 -0.19 10.45 -4.03
N GLY A 237 0.41 11.62 -4.33
CA GLY A 237 0.69 12.71 -3.40
C GLY A 237 -0.46 13.05 -2.43
N PRO A 238 -1.69 13.31 -2.92
CA PRO A 238 -2.85 13.59 -2.07
C PRO A 238 -3.22 12.44 -1.11
N GLN A 239 -3.05 11.19 -1.54
CA GLN A 239 -3.33 9.99 -0.73
C GLN A 239 -2.26 9.74 0.32
N ILE A 240 -1.03 10.24 0.12
CA ILE A 240 0.00 10.19 1.15
C ILE A 240 -0.27 11.24 2.23
N THR A 241 -0.73 12.44 1.86
CA THR A 241 -1.03 13.51 2.82
C THR A 241 -2.34 13.31 3.60
N ASP A 242 -3.35 12.63 3.03
CA ASP A 242 -4.61 12.29 3.71
C ASP A 242 -5.27 11.03 3.11
N PRO A 243 -5.01 9.83 3.69
CA PRO A 243 -5.52 8.56 3.18
C PRO A 243 -7.06 8.41 3.21
N LEU A 244 -7.79 9.30 3.90
CA LEU A 244 -9.23 9.18 4.17
C LEU A 244 -10.04 10.40 3.69
N SER A 245 -9.44 11.34 2.97
CA SER A 245 -10.17 12.49 2.43
C SER A 245 -11.20 12.06 1.36
N PRO A 246 -12.47 12.53 1.45
CA PRO A 246 -13.44 12.32 0.38
C PRO A 246 -12.96 12.99 -0.91
N LYS A 247 -12.99 12.28 -2.03
CA LYS A 247 -12.73 12.88 -3.34
C LYS A 247 -13.80 13.96 -3.59
N GLU A 248 -13.39 15.22 -3.74
CA GLU A 248 -14.20 16.20 -4.46
C GLU A 248 -14.37 15.66 -5.88
N SER A 249 -15.56 15.12 -6.15
CA SER A 249 -15.96 14.76 -7.50
C SER A 249 -15.94 16.03 -8.32
N ALA A 250 -15.20 16.00 -9.43
CA ALA A 250 -15.28 17.02 -10.46
C ALA A 250 -16.73 17.04 -10.98
N VAL A 251 -17.55 17.90 -10.38
CA VAL A 251 -18.81 18.32 -10.97
C VAL A 251 -18.42 19.14 -12.18
N SER A 252 -18.38 18.47 -13.34
CA SER A 252 -18.44 19.14 -14.63
C SER A 252 -19.74 19.93 -14.66
N LYS A 253 -19.66 21.21 -14.31
CA LYS A 253 -20.57 22.23 -14.80
C LYS A 253 -20.25 22.40 -16.28
N GLU A 254 -20.90 21.63 -17.13
CA GLU A 254 -21.14 22.08 -18.50
C GLU A 254 -22.42 22.91 -18.49
N GLY A 255 -22.28 24.14 -18.99
CA GLY A 255 -23.38 25.04 -19.29
C GLY A 255 -23.91 24.86 -20.70
#